data_AF-A0A158KXB9-F1
#
_entry.id   AF-A0A158KXB9-F1
#
_cell.length_a   1.000
_cell.length_b   1.000
_cell.length_c   1.000
_cell.angle_alpha   90.00
_cell.angle_beta   90.00
_cell.angle_gamma   90.00
#
_symmetry.space_group_name_H-M   'P 1'
#
loop_
_entity.id
_entity.type
_entity.pdbx_description
1 polymer ?
#
loop_
_entity_poly.entity_id
_entity_poly.type
_entity_poly.pdbx_seq_one_letter_code
_entity_poly.pdbx_strand_id
1 'polypeptide(L)'
;MKLISLDYRPVLQSTKVDRLEMDIFYYWQKFEQDLKNGQVGYFGSNTAKISELKERLPKRLWVFKTPKGMKGSVQLLGSLLITDEPKVAVNTEYPNLIYYDPFSPESVLFADVNAPGQVEGVTRLLQHRLLHAFKSNFQGDVGLQALESNVVRELEAMSADWDKVQLLERVKDRNKVQPINPFARSR
;
A
#
# COMPACT_ATOMS: atom_id res chain seq x y z
N MET A 1 -40.01 -44.87 -27.38
CA MET A 1 -39.37 -43.56 -27.62
C MET A 1 -39.28 -42.82 -26.29
N LYS A 2 -38.08 -42.67 -25.73
CA LYS A 2 -37.83 -41.91 -24.49
C LYS A 2 -37.10 -40.63 -24.90
N LEU A 3 -37.77 -39.48 -24.79
CA LEU A 3 -37.15 -38.17 -24.94
C LEU A 3 -36.23 -37.92 -23.74
N ILE A 4 -34.95 -37.70 -23.99
CA ILE A 4 -33.98 -37.26 -22.99
C ILE A 4 -33.98 -35.73 -23.06
N SER A 5 -34.55 -35.09 -22.04
CA SER A 5 -34.41 -33.65 -21.82
C SER A 5 -32.98 -33.37 -21.36
N LEU A 6 -32.17 -32.75 -22.21
CA LEU A 6 -30.86 -32.22 -21.82
C LEU A 6 -31.09 -30.86 -21.16
N ASP A 7 -31.07 -30.85 -19.83
CA ASP A 7 -31.02 -29.63 -19.02
C ASP A 7 -29.71 -28.90 -19.32
N TYR A 8 -29.77 -27.93 -20.23
CA TYR A 8 -28.68 -27.01 -20.51
C TYR A 8 -28.60 -25.97 -19.38
N ARG A 9 -27.82 -26.27 -18.34
CA ARG A 9 -27.44 -25.27 -17.33
C ARG A 9 -26.27 -24.46 -17.89
N PRO A 10 -26.38 -23.13 -18.08
CA PRO A 10 -25.22 -22.34 -18.42
C PRO A 10 -24.28 -22.32 -17.21
N VAL A 11 -23.07 -22.84 -17.40
CA VAL A 11 -21.95 -22.64 -16.50
C VAL A 11 -21.67 -21.14 -16.53
N LEU A 12 -22.03 -20.43 -15.47
CA LEU A 12 -21.52 -19.08 -15.21
C LEU A 12 -20.00 -19.23 -15.02
N GLN A 13 -19.26 -19.19 -16.12
CA GLN A 13 -17.87 -18.75 -16.08
C GLN A 13 -17.93 -17.34 -15.50
N SER A 14 -17.59 -17.25 -14.21
CA SER A 14 -17.14 -16.00 -13.62
C SER A 14 -15.95 -15.57 -14.47
N THR A 15 -16.22 -14.73 -15.45
CA THR A 15 -15.24 -13.80 -15.95
C THR A 15 -14.79 -13.05 -14.72
N LYS A 16 -13.63 -13.46 -14.18
CA LYS A 16 -12.74 -12.52 -13.50
C LYS A 16 -12.63 -11.40 -14.51
N VAL A 17 -13.46 -10.36 -14.35
CA VAL A 17 -13.05 -9.04 -14.77
C VAL A 17 -11.67 -8.97 -14.14
N ASP A 18 -10.63 -8.89 -14.97
CA ASP A 18 -9.38 -8.30 -14.57
C ASP A 18 -9.78 -6.92 -14.06
N ARG A 19 -10.26 -6.86 -12.81
CA ARG A 19 -10.37 -5.62 -12.07
C ARG A 19 -8.97 -5.10 -12.22
N LEU A 20 -8.86 -3.92 -12.80
CA LEU A 20 -7.59 -3.23 -12.93
C LEU A 20 -7.07 -3.12 -11.50
N GLU A 21 -6.25 -4.11 -11.11
CA GLU A 21 -5.51 -4.30 -9.88
C GLU A 21 -4.82 -3.00 -9.53
N MET A 22 -5.46 -2.06 -8.82
CA MET A 22 -4.85 -0.76 -8.57
C MET A 22 -4.51 -0.62 -7.13
N ASP A 23 -3.24 -0.37 -6.88
CA ASP A 23 -2.76 -0.11 -5.55
C ASP A 23 -2.62 1.40 -5.34
N ILE A 24 -2.18 1.77 -4.15
CA ILE A 24 -2.02 3.16 -3.77
C ILE A 24 -0.54 3.50 -3.63
N PHE A 25 -0.13 4.59 -4.25
CA PHE A 25 1.10 5.30 -3.92
C PHE A 25 0.86 6.15 -2.69
N TYR A 26 1.68 5.97 -1.66
CA TYR A 26 1.63 6.78 -0.45
C TYR A 26 3.01 7.34 -0.07
N TYR A 27 3.09 8.67 -0.09
CA TYR A 27 4.26 9.41 0.38
C TYR A 27 4.20 9.59 1.90
N TRP A 28 4.99 8.81 2.63
CA TRP A 28 4.98 8.79 4.09
C TRP A 28 6.01 9.76 4.66
N GLN A 29 5.63 11.04 4.79
CA GLN A 29 6.54 12.10 5.21
C GLN A 29 7.14 11.92 6.61
N LYS A 30 6.39 11.31 7.55
CA LYS A 30 6.80 11.11 8.95
C LYS A 30 7.20 9.66 9.25
N PHE A 31 7.58 8.89 8.23
CA PHE A 31 7.85 7.45 8.33
C PHE A 31 8.66 7.04 9.57
N GLU A 32 9.85 7.63 9.78
CA GLU A 32 10.71 7.27 10.92
C GLU A 32 10.10 7.65 12.27
N GLN A 33 9.40 8.79 12.32
CA GLN A 33 8.74 9.26 13.54
C GLN A 33 7.57 8.34 13.90
N ASP A 34 6.77 7.96 12.91
CA ASP A 34 5.58 7.14 13.11
C ASP A 34 5.98 5.70 13.52
N LEU A 35 6.99 5.11 12.89
CA LEU A 35 7.57 3.82 13.32
C LEU A 35 8.15 3.88 14.73
N LYS A 36 8.82 4.98 15.09
CA LYS A 36 9.36 5.17 16.45
C LYS A 36 8.24 5.26 17.50
N ASN A 37 7.10 5.86 17.13
CA ASN A 37 5.96 6.07 18.01
C ASN A 37 4.98 4.89 18.04
N GLY A 38 5.12 3.92 17.14
CA GLY A 38 4.14 2.84 16.95
C GLY A 38 2.85 3.30 16.28
N GLN A 39 2.89 4.42 15.54
CA GLN A 39 1.75 4.99 14.82
C GLN A 39 1.64 4.33 13.45
N VAL A 40 1.18 3.08 13.45
CA VAL A 40 0.99 2.26 12.24
C VAL A 40 -0.42 1.69 12.19
N GLY A 41 -0.79 1.05 11.08
CA GLY A 41 -2.06 0.35 10.88
C GLY A 41 -3.16 1.19 10.22
N TYR A 42 -2.96 2.50 10.11
CA TYR A 42 -3.85 3.38 9.36
C TYR A 42 -3.13 4.65 8.89
N PHE A 43 -3.70 5.31 7.89
CA PHE A 43 -3.42 6.72 7.60
C PHE A 43 -4.73 7.44 7.28
N GLY A 44 -4.72 8.76 7.50
CA GLY A 44 -5.91 9.58 7.32
C GLY A 44 -5.65 10.86 6.57
N SER A 45 -6.72 11.39 5.98
CA SER A 45 -6.75 12.70 5.32
C SER A 45 -8.08 13.40 5.61
N ASN A 46 -8.04 14.74 5.60
CA ASN A 46 -9.24 15.58 5.63
C ASN A 46 -9.98 15.63 4.28
N THR A 47 -9.36 15.13 3.22
CA THR A 47 -9.88 15.23 1.86
C THR A 47 -10.57 13.94 1.43
N ALA A 48 -11.49 14.05 0.46
CA ALA A 48 -12.22 12.92 -0.08
C ALA A 48 -11.34 11.96 -0.91
N LYS A 49 -10.06 12.28 -1.11
CA LYS A 49 -9.15 11.51 -1.97
C LYS A 49 -9.01 10.05 -1.56
N ILE A 50 -9.00 9.81 -0.25
CA ILE A 50 -8.98 8.45 0.30
C ILE A 50 -10.23 7.67 -0.13
N SER A 51 -11.40 8.29 -0.07
CA SER A 51 -12.66 7.64 -0.43
C SER A 51 -12.69 7.28 -1.92
N GLU A 52 -12.26 8.19 -2.79
CA GLU A 52 -12.09 7.92 -4.23
C GLU A 52 -11.16 6.73 -4.50
N LEU A 53 -10.05 6.64 -3.76
CA LEU A 53 -9.09 5.55 -3.95
C LEU A 53 -9.64 4.20 -3.44
N LYS A 54 -10.42 4.21 -2.35
CA LYS A 54 -11.06 3.00 -1.81
C LYS A 54 -12.11 2.42 -2.76
N GLU A 55 -12.82 3.25 -3.52
CA GLU A 55 -13.78 2.78 -4.53
C GLU A 55 -13.12 1.92 -5.62
N ARG A 56 -11.80 2.10 -5.83
CA ARG A 56 -11.02 1.27 -6.77
C ARG A 56 -10.60 -0.09 -6.20
N LEU A 57 -10.97 -0.39 -4.95
CA LEU A 57 -10.69 -1.64 -4.23
C LEU A 57 -9.20 -2.04 -4.23
N PRO A 58 -8.34 -1.17 -3.70
CA PRO A 58 -6.90 -1.39 -3.72
C PRO A 58 -6.48 -2.50 -2.76
N LYS A 59 -5.47 -3.28 -3.17
CA LYS A 59 -4.96 -4.38 -2.36
C LYS A 59 -3.80 -3.94 -1.47
N ARG A 60 -2.90 -3.11 -1.99
CA ARG A 60 -1.70 -2.67 -1.28
C ARG A 60 -1.55 -1.16 -1.22
N LEU A 61 -0.88 -0.74 -0.16
CA LEU A 61 -0.29 0.58 -0.03
C LEU A 61 1.22 0.47 -0.29
N TRP A 62 1.68 1.02 -1.41
CA TRP A 62 3.10 1.16 -1.69
C TRP A 62 3.62 2.44 -1.04
N VAL A 63 4.61 2.28 -0.17
CA VAL A 63 5.10 3.35 0.70
C VAL A 63 6.36 3.95 0.12
N PHE A 64 6.41 5.28 0.04
CA PHE A 64 7.55 6.02 -0.50
C PHE A 64 7.95 7.18 0.41
N LYS A 65 9.19 7.62 0.30
CA LYS A 65 9.64 8.92 0.81
C LYS A 65 10.74 9.50 -0.06
N THR A 66 11.08 10.78 0.17
CA THR A 66 12.29 11.38 -0.40
C THR A 66 13.51 10.92 0.42
N PRO A 67 14.53 10.30 -0.19
CA PRO A 67 15.78 10.00 0.50
C PRO A 67 16.48 11.28 0.97
N LYS A 68 17.20 11.21 2.10
CA LYS A 68 17.85 12.38 2.70
C LYS A 68 18.88 12.97 1.70
N GLY A 69 18.76 14.26 1.42
CA GLY A 69 19.66 14.97 0.49
C GLY A 69 19.36 14.78 -0.99
N MET A 70 18.34 13.99 -1.36
CA MET A 70 18.00 13.67 -2.75
C MET A 70 16.65 14.27 -3.16
N LYS A 71 16.55 15.61 -3.13
CA LYS A 71 15.32 16.31 -3.53
C LYS A 71 14.97 15.98 -4.99
N GLY A 72 13.70 15.66 -5.25
CA GLY A 72 13.22 15.28 -6.57
C GLY A 72 13.35 13.78 -6.87
N SER A 73 13.85 12.99 -5.92
CA SER A 73 13.89 11.53 -5.99
C SER A 73 12.92 10.92 -4.99
N VAL A 74 12.51 9.68 -5.25
CA VAL A 74 11.72 8.87 -4.33
C VAL A 74 12.38 7.52 -4.12
N GLN A 75 12.22 7.05 -2.90
CA GLN A 75 12.67 5.76 -2.44
C GLN A 75 11.44 4.92 -2.08
N LEU A 76 11.39 3.70 -2.59
CA LEU A 76 10.40 2.72 -2.20
C LEU A 76 10.79 2.11 -0.85
N LEU A 77 9.88 2.19 0.13
CA LEU A 77 10.11 1.74 1.50
C LEU A 77 9.49 0.38 1.81
N GLY A 78 8.38 0.05 1.15
CA GLY A 78 7.65 -1.17 1.44
C GLY A 78 6.30 -1.24 0.75
N SER A 79 5.58 -2.33 1.03
CA SER A 79 4.21 -2.54 0.61
C SER A 79 3.39 -3.07 1.78
N LEU A 80 2.24 -2.47 2.05
CA LEU A 80 1.38 -2.80 3.19
C LEU A 80 0.04 -3.34 2.70
N LEU A 81 -0.45 -4.41 3.32
CA LEU A 81 -1.72 -5.04 2.95
C LEU A 81 -2.89 -4.18 3.46
N ILE A 82 -3.72 -3.67 2.55
CA ILE A 82 -4.91 -2.88 2.89
C ILE A 82 -5.98 -3.80 3.49
N THR A 83 -6.73 -3.27 4.46
CA THR A 83 -7.88 -3.95 5.07
C THR A 83 -9.09 -3.03 5.11
N ASP A 84 -10.28 -3.62 5.10
CA ASP A 84 -11.54 -2.86 5.22
C ASP A 84 -11.77 -2.33 6.64
N GLU A 85 -11.24 -3.04 7.63
CA GLU A 85 -11.38 -2.74 9.05
C GLU A 85 -10.02 -2.46 9.72
N PRO A 86 -9.99 -1.62 10.77
CA PRO A 86 -8.77 -1.37 11.52
C PRO A 86 -8.30 -2.64 12.25
N LYS A 87 -6.99 -2.86 12.28
CA LYS A 87 -6.36 -3.95 13.04
C LYS A 87 -5.78 -3.49 14.38
N VAL A 88 -5.61 -2.18 14.55
CA VAL A 88 -5.10 -1.53 15.76
C VAL A 88 -6.03 -0.38 16.14
N ALA A 89 -5.95 0.07 17.39
CA ALA A 89 -6.74 1.21 17.85
C ALA A 89 -6.47 2.45 16.98
N VAL A 90 -7.54 3.08 16.49
CA VAL A 90 -7.47 4.27 15.65
C VAL A 90 -7.62 5.49 16.56
N ASN A 91 -6.58 6.31 16.63
CA ASN A 91 -6.59 7.56 17.39
C ASN A 91 -6.29 8.73 16.46
N THR A 92 -7.35 9.27 15.84
CA THR A 92 -7.23 10.35 14.86
C THR A 92 -8.55 11.09 14.71
N GLU A 93 -8.46 12.37 14.32
CA GLU A 93 -9.60 13.20 13.96
C GLU A 93 -9.88 13.20 12.45
N TYR A 94 -9.03 12.55 11.65
CA TYR A 94 -9.21 12.51 10.20
C TYR A 94 -10.51 11.79 9.82
N PRO A 95 -11.37 12.41 8.99
CA PRO A 95 -12.65 11.83 8.60
C PRO A 95 -12.52 10.68 7.60
N ASN A 96 -11.45 10.66 6.78
CA ASN A 96 -11.25 9.64 5.76
C ASN A 96 -10.00 8.82 6.10
N LEU A 97 -10.15 7.49 6.14
CA LEU A 97 -9.11 6.56 6.59
C LEU A 97 -8.93 5.38 5.62
N ILE A 98 -7.67 4.99 5.45
CA ILE A 98 -7.27 3.70 4.89
C ILE A 98 -6.59 2.91 6.00
N TYR A 99 -7.05 1.68 6.18
CA TYR A 99 -6.47 0.73 7.11
C TYR A 99 -5.55 -0.20 6.35
N TYR A 100 -4.48 -0.61 7.02
CA TYR A 100 -3.64 -1.71 6.58
C TYR A 100 -3.32 -2.60 7.77
N ASP A 101 -3.06 -3.87 7.52
CA ASP A 101 -2.76 -4.83 8.58
C ASP A 101 -1.27 -4.77 8.93
N PRO A 102 -0.87 -4.18 10.08
CA PRO A 102 0.54 -4.13 10.42
C PRO A 102 1.06 -5.48 10.92
N PHE A 103 0.21 -6.45 11.25
CA PHE A 103 0.57 -7.79 11.72
C PHE A 103 0.69 -8.81 10.59
N SER A 104 0.16 -8.49 9.40
CA SER A 104 0.23 -9.37 8.25
C SER A 104 1.69 -9.62 7.82
N PRO A 105 2.05 -10.86 7.45
CA PRO A 105 3.34 -11.14 6.83
C PRO A 105 3.48 -10.50 5.44
N GLU A 106 2.38 -10.08 4.81
CA GLU A 106 2.41 -9.35 3.53
C GLU A 106 2.72 -7.85 3.68
N SER A 107 2.62 -7.32 4.91
CA SER A 107 2.99 -5.94 5.24
C SER A 107 4.47 -5.85 5.56
N VAL A 108 5.26 -5.53 4.55
CA VAL A 108 6.73 -5.59 4.57
C VAL A 108 7.37 -4.24 4.31
N LEU A 109 8.56 -4.07 4.86
CA LEU A 109 9.49 -3.00 4.54
C LEU A 109 10.74 -3.59 3.88
N PHE A 110 11.33 -2.85 2.93
CA PHE A 110 12.58 -3.25 2.31
C PHE A 110 13.76 -2.88 3.23
N ALA A 111 14.76 -3.77 3.32
CA ALA A 111 15.80 -3.65 4.33
C ALA A 111 16.88 -2.62 3.95
N ASP A 112 17.28 -2.60 2.68
CA ASP A 112 18.37 -1.78 2.15
C ASP A 112 17.87 -0.73 1.13
N VAL A 113 17.03 0.17 1.62
CA VAL A 113 16.27 1.11 0.78
C VAL A 113 17.14 2.18 0.11
N ASN A 114 18.37 2.43 0.59
CA ASN A 114 19.20 3.57 0.17
C ASN A 114 20.20 3.24 -0.95
N ALA A 115 20.20 2.02 -1.48
CA ALA A 115 21.10 1.65 -2.58
C ALA A 115 20.86 2.62 -3.78
N PRO A 116 21.88 3.36 -4.25
CA PRO A 116 21.69 4.43 -5.24
C PRO A 116 20.95 3.98 -6.51
N GLY A 117 21.23 2.76 -7.00
CA GLY A 117 20.55 2.20 -8.17
C GLY A 117 19.06 1.91 -7.97
N GLN A 118 18.63 1.59 -6.75
CA GLN A 118 17.21 1.36 -6.43
C GLN A 118 16.44 2.68 -6.44
N VAL A 119 16.99 3.73 -5.83
CA VAL A 119 16.38 5.07 -5.79
C VAL A 119 16.23 5.63 -7.20
N GLU A 120 17.27 5.51 -8.04
CA GLU A 120 17.24 5.96 -9.42
C GLU A 120 16.16 5.21 -10.23
N GLY A 121 16.14 3.88 -10.14
CA GLY A 121 15.16 3.06 -10.85
C GLY A 121 13.71 3.40 -10.47
N VAL A 122 13.43 3.51 -9.17
CA VAL A 122 12.07 3.83 -8.68
C VAL A 122 11.69 5.25 -9.06
N THR A 123 12.62 6.20 -8.97
CA THR A 123 12.38 7.58 -9.39
C THR A 123 12.04 7.63 -10.88
N ARG A 124 12.84 6.99 -11.73
CA ARG A 124 12.62 6.96 -13.19
C ARG A 124 11.27 6.35 -13.55
N LEU A 125 10.88 5.27 -12.88
CA LEU A 125 9.58 4.62 -13.08
C LEU A 125 8.41 5.58 -12.83
N LEU A 126 8.51 6.40 -11.79
CA LEU A 126 7.38 7.19 -11.28
C LEU A 126 7.38 8.66 -11.77
N GLN A 127 8.53 9.24 -12.09
CA GLN A 127 8.69 10.68 -12.34
C GLN A 127 7.78 11.21 -13.46
N HIS A 128 7.67 10.49 -14.57
CA HIS A 128 6.80 10.88 -15.68
C HIS A 128 5.32 10.63 -15.38
N ARG A 129 5.01 9.55 -14.64
CA ARG A 129 3.64 9.13 -14.32
C ARG A 129 3.00 10.03 -13.25
N LEU A 130 3.81 10.47 -12.28
CA LEU A 130 3.39 11.28 -11.13
C LEU A 130 3.98 12.69 -11.18
N LEU A 131 4.13 13.26 -12.38
CA LEU A 131 4.84 14.53 -12.60
C LEU A 131 4.36 15.66 -11.67
N HIS A 132 3.05 15.77 -11.46
CA HIS A 132 2.47 16.77 -10.56
C HIS A 132 2.87 16.56 -9.10
N ALA A 133 2.91 15.30 -8.64
CA ALA A 133 3.33 14.96 -7.28
C ALA A 133 4.82 15.28 -7.05
N PHE A 134 5.68 15.00 -8.04
CA PHE A 134 7.09 15.39 -7.98
C PHE A 134 7.28 16.91 -7.94
N LYS A 135 6.56 17.66 -8.79
CA LYS A 135 6.64 19.14 -8.82
C LYS A 135 6.20 19.78 -7.50
N SER A 136 5.23 19.18 -6.82
CA SER A 136 4.70 19.65 -5.54
C SER A 136 5.41 19.07 -4.32
N ASN A 137 6.48 18.27 -4.52
CA ASN A 137 7.18 17.53 -3.46
C ASN A 137 6.22 16.72 -2.57
N PHE A 138 5.17 16.14 -3.18
CA PHE A 138 4.24 15.21 -2.53
C PHE A 138 3.48 15.82 -1.33
N GLN A 139 3.28 17.15 -1.33
CA GLN A 139 2.56 17.84 -0.26
C GLN A 139 1.04 17.71 -0.36
N GLY A 140 0.40 17.32 0.75
CA GLY A 140 -1.06 17.14 0.79
C GLY A 140 -1.52 15.95 -0.06
N ASP A 141 -2.66 16.09 -0.72
CA ASP A 141 -3.32 15.00 -1.46
C ASP A 141 -2.49 14.43 -2.61
N VAL A 142 -1.54 15.20 -3.14
CA VAL A 142 -0.66 14.73 -4.23
C VAL A 142 0.33 13.65 -3.75
N GLY A 143 0.53 13.53 -2.44
CA GLY A 143 1.27 12.43 -1.82
C GLY A 143 0.50 11.12 -1.79
N LEU A 144 -0.78 11.11 -2.22
CA LEU A 144 -1.63 9.95 -2.27
C LEU A 144 -2.21 9.78 -3.69
N GLN A 145 -1.76 8.77 -4.42
CA GLN A 145 -2.11 8.59 -5.84
C GLN A 145 -2.49 7.14 -6.12
N ALA A 146 -3.31 6.93 -7.16
CA ALA A 146 -3.54 5.59 -7.67
C ALA A 146 -2.29 5.10 -8.42
N LEU A 147 -1.97 3.82 -8.26
CA LEU A 147 -0.99 3.10 -9.06
C LEU A 147 -1.72 2.15 -9.98
N GLU A 148 -1.60 2.40 -11.29
CA GLU A 148 -2.12 1.54 -12.33
C GLU A 148 -1.37 0.19 -12.32
N SER A 149 -2.05 -0.89 -12.73
CA SER A 149 -1.55 -2.27 -12.55
C SER A 149 -0.20 -2.54 -13.24
N ASN A 150 0.09 -1.86 -14.34
CA ASN A 150 1.41 -1.95 -14.99
C ASN A 150 2.52 -1.37 -14.11
N VAL A 151 2.25 -0.27 -13.39
CA VAL A 151 3.20 0.32 -12.44
C VAL A 151 3.42 -0.62 -11.26
N VAL A 152 2.35 -1.22 -10.74
CA VAL A 152 2.42 -2.19 -9.63
C VAL A 152 3.30 -3.37 -10.03
N ARG A 153 3.06 -3.98 -11.20
CA ARG A 153 3.89 -5.10 -11.71
C ARG A 153 5.36 -4.73 -11.86
N GLU A 154 5.66 -3.51 -12.30
CA GLU A 154 7.05 -3.03 -12.40
C GLU A 154 7.68 -2.86 -11.00
N LEU A 155 6.95 -2.32 -10.02
CA LEU A 155 7.42 -2.22 -8.64
C LEU A 155 7.66 -3.60 -8.01
N GLU A 156 6.75 -4.56 -8.24
CA GLU A 156 6.91 -5.94 -7.81
C GLU A 156 8.14 -6.60 -8.43
N ALA A 157 8.33 -6.45 -9.74
CA ALA A 157 9.50 -6.98 -10.44
C ALA A 157 10.81 -6.36 -9.94
N MET A 158 10.84 -5.04 -9.76
CA MET A 158 12.01 -4.33 -9.24
C MET A 158 12.41 -4.76 -7.83
N SER A 159 11.42 -5.05 -6.98
CA SER A 159 11.60 -5.35 -5.56
C SER A 159 11.48 -6.84 -5.21
N ALA A 160 11.42 -7.71 -6.22
CA ALA A 160 11.26 -9.16 -6.06
C ALA A 160 12.36 -9.73 -5.16
N ASP A 161 13.61 -9.41 -5.47
CA ASP A 161 14.82 -9.93 -4.82
C ASP A 161 15.36 -9.02 -3.71
N TRP A 162 14.62 -7.96 -3.35
CA TRP A 162 15.05 -7.09 -2.25
C TRP A 162 14.78 -7.78 -0.92
N ASP A 163 15.74 -7.66 0.00
CA ASP A 163 15.56 -8.09 1.39
C ASP A 163 14.34 -7.38 2.01
N LYS A 164 13.47 -8.19 2.61
CA LYS A 164 12.22 -7.75 3.23
C LYS A 164 12.24 -8.09 4.71
N VAL A 165 11.71 -7.19 5.51
CA VAL A 165 11.41 -7.43 6.92
C VAL A 165 9.95 -7.13 7.18
N GLN A 166 9.34 -7.85 8.12
CA GLN A 166 7.96 -7.58 8.50
C GLN A 166 7.88 -6.16 9.12
N LEU A 167 6.83 -5.39 8.84
CA LEU A 167 6.70 -3.98 9.25
C LEU A 167 7.03 -3.72 10.74
N LEU A 168 6.48 -4.55 11.64
CA LEU A 168 6.67 -4.39 13.08
C LEU A 168 8.11 -4.66 13.52
N GLU A 169 8.92 -5.30 12.69
CA GLU A 169 10.36 -5.42 12.97
C GLU A 169 11.09 -4.09 12.98
N ARG A 170 10.57 -3.09 12.27
CA ARG A 170 11.11 -1.72 12.27
C ARG A 170 10.39 -0.78 13.23
N VAL A 171 9.33 -1.24 13.91
CA VAL A 171 8.67 -0.47 14.97
C VAL A 171 9.49 -0.58 16.25
N LYS A 172 9.93 0.57 16.78
CA LYS A 172 10.86 0.62 17.92
C LYS A 172 10.27 0.01 19.19
N ASP A 173 8.99 0.25 19.43
CA ASP A 173 8.27 -0.24 20.61
C ASP A 173 7.02 -1.00 20.15
N ARG A 174 7.19 -2.29 19.91
CA ARG A 174 6.10 -3.16 19.42
C ARG A 174 4.95 -3.27 20.41
N ASN A 175 5.19 -3.04 21.70
CA ASN A 175 4.14 -3.14 22.72
C ASN A 175 3.08 -2.04 22.57
N LYS A 176 3.39 -0.96 21.85
CA LYS A 176 2.43 0.10 21.52
C LYS A 176 1.48 -0.28 20.39
N VAL A 177 1.81 -1.32 19.62
CA VAL A 177 1.01 -1.77 18.48
C VAL A 177 0.33 -3.08 18.86
N GLN A 178 -0.83 -2.95 19.52
CA GLN A 178 -1.63 -4.09 19.95
C GLN A 178 -2.79 -4.34 18.98
N PRO A 179 -3.09 -5.61 18.65
CA PRO A 179 -4.25 -5.92 17.84
C PRO A 179 -5.54 -5.58 18.60
N ILE A 180 -6.55 -5.04 17.92
CA ILE A 180 -7.88 -4.81 18.51
C ILE A 180 -8.46 -6.12 19.04
N ASN A 181 -8.27 -7.21 18.28
CA ASN A 181 -8.64 -8.56 18.71
C ASN A 181 -7.39 -9.44 18.82
N PRO A 182 -6.87 -9.70 20.03
CA PRO A 182 -5.67 -10.51 20.23
C PRO A 182 -5.86 -11.99 19.86
N PHE A 183 -7.09 -12.43 19.62
CA PHE A 183 -7.42 -13.81 19.22
C PHE A 183 -7.76 -13.96 17.74
N ALA A 184 -7.83 -12.86 16.98
CA ALA A 184 -7.99 -12.92 15.53
C ALA A 184 -6.66 -13.39 14.92
N ARG A 185 -6.50 -14.70 14.76
CA ARG A 185 -5.34 -15.27 14.05
C ARG A 185 -5.32 -14.71 12.62
N SER A 186 -4.18 -14.20 12.20
CA SER A 186 -3.87 -13.94 10.79
C SER A 186 -4.11 -15.22 10.01
N ARG A 187 -5.06 -15.18 9.07
CA ARG A 187 -5.27 -16.26 8.10
C ARG A 187 -4.27 -16.15 6.97
#